data_AF-A0A1G5BG29-F1
#
_entry.id   AF-A0A1G5BG29-F1
#
_cell.length_a   1.000
_cell.length_b   1.000
_cell.length_c   1.000
_cell.angle_alpha   90.00
_cell.angle_beta   90.00
_cell.angle_gamma   90.00
#
_symmetry.space_group_name_H-M   'P 1'
#
loop_
_entity.id
_entity.type
_entity.pdbx_description
1 polymer ?
#
loop_
_entity_poly.entity_id
_entity_poly.type
_entity_poly.pdbx_seq_one_letter_code
_entity_poly.pdbx_strand_id
1 'polypeptide(L)'
;MNKSAQLKKELRYQQWFAEVQEYNSRPEGMSVKDWCSLKGIKPPTFYDHLRKVQEVYVDELQQSKKLQTIELPQPQLPVQSFVELPEPVTVPKPIAHGVASIICGNARIEISEDISEAFLLKLIGAISHAQ
;
A
#
# COMPACT_ATOMS: atom_id res chain seq x y z
N MET A 1 -21.20 27.26 -17.22
CA MET A 1 -22.26 26.36 -16.71
C MET A 1 -21.78 24.90 -16.51
N ASN A 2 -20.62 24.67 -15.86
CA ASN A 2 -20.06 23.30 -15.70
C ASN A 2 -20.07 22.76 -14.26
N LYS A 3 -20.42 23.59 -13.28
CA LYS A 3 -20.38 23.22 -11.85
C LYS A 3 -21.36 22.07 -11.52
N SER A 4 -22.54 22.05 -12.11
CA SER A 4 -23.53 20.99 -11.89
C SER A 4 -23.09 19.63 -12.47
N ALA A 5 -22.40 19.63 -13.62
CA ALA A 5 -21.85 18.41 -14.22
C ALA A 5 -20.69 17.85 -13.40
N GLN A 6 -19.81 18.73 -12.89
CA GLN A 6 -18.72 18.36 -11.99
C GLN A 6 -19.25 17.77 -10.68
N LEU A 7 -20.23 18.40 -10.05
CA LEU A 7 -20.87 17.89 -8.83
C LEU A 7 -21.52 16.52 -9.04
N LYS A 8 -22.18 16.30 -10.19
CA LYS A 8 -22.74 14.97 -10.53
C LYS A 8 -21.65 13.90 -10.69
N LYS A 9 -20.50 14.25 -11.26
CA LYS A 9 -19.35 13.33 -11.37
C LYS A 9 -18.82 12.98 -9.99
N GLU A 10 -18.67 13.98 -9.13
CA GLU A 10 -18.21 13.80 -7.75
C GLU A 10 -19.15 12.89 -6.95
N LEU A 11 -20.46 13.14 -6.99
CA LEU A 11 -21.43 12.28 -6.30
C LEU A 11 -21.38 10.83 -6.76
N ARG A 12 -21.18 10.58 -8.06
CA ARG A 12 -21.00 9.20 -8.56
C ARG A 12 -19.71 8.58 -8.09
N TYR A 13 -18.62 9.35 -8.05
CA TYR A 13 -17.36 8.86 -7.51
C TYR A 13 -17.50 8.46 -6.04
N GLN A 14 -18.16 9.28 -5.22
CA GLN A 14 -18.43 8.96 -3.82
C GLN A 14 -19.26 7.66 -3.66
N GLN A 15 -20.24 7.45 -4.54
CA GLN A 15 -21.01 6.19 -4.57
C GLN A 15 -20.13 4.98 -4.89
N TRP A 16 -19.32 5.08 -5.94
CA TRP A 16 -18.39 4.01 -6.32
C TRP A 16 -17.35 3.73 -5.24
N PHE A 17 -16.85 4.77 -4.57
CA PHE A 17 -15.93 4.64 -3.45
C PHE A 17 -16.56 3.85 -2.30
N ALA A 18 -17.80 4.17 -1.93
CA ALA A 18 -18.54 3.45 -0.89
C ALA A 18 -18.76 1.96 -1.27
N GLU A 19 -19.08 1.68 -2.54
CA GLU A 19 -19.19 0.30 -3.04
C GLU A 19 -17.87 -0.48 -2.93
N VAL A 20 -16.76 0.14 -3.31
CA VAL A 20 -15.42 -0.47 -3.23
C VAL A 20 -15.01 -0.70 -1.76
N GLN A 21 -15.31 0.25 -0.88
CA GLN A 21 -15.02 0.11 0.55
C GLN A 21 -15.82 -1.04 1.18
N GLU A 22 -17.08 -1.17 0.83
CA GLU A 22 -17.93 -2.27 1.31
C GLU A 22 -17.44 -3.62 0.76
N TYR A 23 -17.07 -3.68 -0.53
CA TYR A 23 -16.45 -4.86 -1.11
C TYR A 23 -15.15 -5.24 -0.39
N ASN A 24 -14.32 -4.27 0.00
CA ASN A 24 -13.09 -4.55 0.75
C ASN A 24 -13.35 -5.02 2.19
N SER A 25 -14.50 -4.68 2.76
CA SER A 25 -14.93 -5.12 4.10
C SER A 25 -15.65 -6.47 4.09
N ARG A 26 -15.73 -7.15 2.94
CA ARG A 26 -16.41 -8.44 2.81
C ARG A 26 -15.66 -9.56 3.54
N PRO A 27 -16.35 -10.62 3.98
CA PRO A 27 -15.70 -11.78 4.59
C PRO A 27 -14.71 -12.47 3.64
N GLU A 28 -13.62 -12.98 4.21
CA GLU A 28 -12.60 -13.71 3.46
C GLU A 28 -13.21 -14.91 2.73
N GLY A 29 -12.82 -15.10 1.47
CA GLY A 29 -13.36 -16.17 0.60
C GLY A 29 -14.58 -15.77 -0.22
N MET A 30 -15.21 -14.60 -0.01
CA MET A 30 -16.29 -14.13 -0.87
C MET A 30 -15.75 -13.64 -2.24
N SER A 31 -16.28 -14.20 -3.33
CA SER A 31 -15.91 -13.81 -4.69
C SER A 31 -16.57 -12.49 -5.11
N VAL A 32 -16.00 -11.84 -6.13
CA VAL A 32 -16.62 -10.64 -6.74
C VAL A 32 -18.02 -10.94 -7.26
N LYS A 33 -18.21 -12.11 -7.88
CA LYS A 33 -19.50 -12.48 -8.47
C LYS A 33 -20.59 -12.61 -7.39
N ASP A 34 -20.27 -13.29 -6.29
CA ASP A 34 -21.22 -13.49 -5.20
C ASP A 34 -21.60 -12.16 -4.53
N TRP A 35 -20.60 -11.29 -4.29
CA TRP A 35 -20.85 -9.95 -3.76
C TRP A 35 -21.69 -9.08 -4.71
N CYS A 36 -21.39 -9.10 -6.02
CA CYS A 36 -22.16 -8.40 -7.02
C CYS A 36 -23.62 -8.89 -7.09
N SER A 37 -23.82 -10.21 -7.00
CA SER A 37 -25.15 -10.82 -6.95
C SER A 37 -25.95 -10.36 -5.73
N LEU A 38 -25.32 -10.27 -4.55
CA LEU A 38 -25.96 -9.75 -3.34
C LEU A 38 -26.36 -8.27 -3.46
N LYS A 39 -25.50 -7.47 -4.09
CA LYS A 39 -25.71 -6.02 -4.28
C LYS A 39 -26.64 -5.69 -5.46
N GLY A 40 -27.03 -6.68 -6.26
CA GLY A 40 -27.87 -6.49 -7.44
C GLY A 40 -27.16 -5.75 -8.58
N ILE A 41 -25.83 -5.80 -8.64
CA ILE A 41 -25.04 -5.17 -9.69
C ILE A 41 -24.38 -6.23 -10.57
N LYS A 42 -24.04 -5.86 -11.81
CA LYS A 42 -23.32 -6.75 -12.72
C LYS A 42 -21.81 -6.69 -12.43
N PRO A 43 -21.08 -7.82 -12.45
CA PRO A 43 -19.64 -7.82 -12.21
C PRO A 43 -18.83 -6.86 -13.11
N PRO A 44 -19.11 -6.74 -14.43
CA PRO A 44 -18.42 -5.76 -15.27
C PRO A 44 -18.59 -4.32 -14.78
N THR A 45 -19.80 -3.96 -14.34
CA THR A 45 -20.10 -2.62 -13.80
C THR A 45 -19.28 -2.35 -12.55
N PHE A 46 -19.18 -3.33 -11.65
CA PHE A 46 -18.34 -3.21 -10.45
C PHE A 46 -16.86 -3.03 -10.80
N TYR A 47 -16.33 -3.80 -11.75
CA TYR A 47 -14.93 -3.62 -12.19
C TYR A 47 -14.68 -2.25 -12.81
N ASP A 48 -15.66 -1.70 -13.54
CA ASP A 48 -15.57 -0.34 -14.07
C ASP A 48 -15.60 0.70 -12.93
N HIS A 49 -16.45 0.54 -11.92
CA HIS A 49 -16.46 1.41 -10.73
C HIS A 49 -15.11 1.35 -10.00
N LEU A 50 -14.57 0.15 -9.76
CA LEU A 50 -13.26 -0.05 -9.13
C LEU A 50 -12.14 0.66 -9.91
N ARG A 51 -12.12 0.51 -11.25
CA ARG A 51 -11.16 1.19 -12.12
C ARG A 51 -11.28 2.71 -12.00
N LYS A 52 -12.51 3.24 -12.04
CA LYS A 52 -12.75 4.69 -11.90
C LYS A 52 -12.30 5.23 -10.55
N VAL A 53 -12.48 4.44 -9.48
CA VAL A 53 -12.01 4.83 -8.15
C VAL A 53 -10.49 4.92 -8.11
N GLN A 54 -9.80 3.93 -8.69
CA GLN A 54 -8.34 3.91 -8.80
C GLN A 54 -7.78 5.05 -9.64
N GLU A 55 -8.39 5.34 -10.79
CA GLU A 55 -7.98 6.46 -11.67
C GLU A 55 -7.99 7.79 -10.92
N VAL A 56 -9.07 8.11 -10.20
CA VAL A 56 -9.19 9.37 -9.44
C VAL A 56 -8.16 9.42 -8.31
N TYR A 57 -7.94 8.33 -7.59
CA TYR A 57 -6.93 8.28 -6.54
C TYR A 57 -5.51 8.51 -7.08
N VAL A 58 -5.20 7.94 -8.25
CA VAL A 58 -3.90 8.16 -8.92
C VAL A 58 -3.76 9.62 -9.37
N ASP A 59 -4.80 10.21 -9.96
CA ASP A 59 -4.81 11.62 -10.37
C ASP A 59 -4.60 12.55 -9.15
N GLU A 60 -5.23 12.27 -8.02
CA GLU A 60 -5.05 13.02 -6.76
C GLU A 60 -3.62 12.90 -6.21
N LEU A 61 -3.03 11.69 -6.26
CA LEU A 61 -1.63 11.48 -5.90
C LEU A 61 -0.67 12.22 -6.84
N GLN A 62 -0.96 12.28 -8.13
CA GLN A 62 -0.16 13.05 -9.08
C GLN A 62 -0.30 14.55 -8.86
N GLN A 63 -1.52 15.03 -8.58
CA GLN A 63 -1.78 16.45 -8.32
C GLN A 63 -1.14 16.91 -7.00
N SER A 64 -1.21 16.10 -5.95
CA SER A 64 -0.53 16.39 -4.67
C SER A 64 0.99 16.42 -4.84
N LYS A 65 1.58 15.47 -5.57
CA LYS A 65 3.01 15.49 -5.94
C LYS A 65 3.36 16.74 -6.74
N LYS A 66 2.51 17.17 -7.67
CA LYS A 66 2.72 18.38 -8.48
C LYS A 66 2.68 19.65 -7.63
N LEU A 67 1.80 19.71 -6.62
CA LEU A 67 1.73 20.85 -5.68
C LEU A 67 2.94 20.89 -4.74
N GLN A 68 3.42 19.72 -4.28
CA GLN A 68 4.67 19.63 -3.48
C GLN A 68 5.90 20.11 -4.26
N THR A 69 5.90 20.01 -5.59
CA THR A 69 6.98 20.55 -6.45
C THR A 69 6.95 22.08 -6.60
N ILE A 70 5.83 22.75 -6.27
CA ILE A 70 5.65 24.19 -6.52
C ILE A 70 5.90 25.04 -5.26
N GLU A 71 5.95 24.45 -4.06
CA GLU A 71 6.18 25.16 -2.79
C GLU A 71 7.36 24.58 -2.00
N LEU A 72 8.59 24.84 -2.46
CA LEU A 72 9.71 25.12 -1.55
C LEU A 72 10.86 25.82 -2.29
N PRO A 73 11.29 27.03 -1.89
CA PRO A 73 12.61 27.52 -2.26
C PRO A 73 13.65 26.62 -1.58
N GLN A 74 14.20 25.67 -2.33
CA GLN A 74 15.40 24.96 -1.88
C GLN A 74 16.57 25.95 -1.81
N PRO A 75 17.36 25.98 -0.72
CA PRO A 75 18.60 26.73 -0.68
C PRO A 75 19.50 26.25 -1.83
N GLN A 76 19.94 27.18 -2.68
CA GLN A 76 20.89 26.92 -3.75
C GLN A 76 22.21 26.44 -3.14
N LEU A 77 22.50 25.14 -3.27
CA LEU A 77 23.85 24.62 -3.13
C LEU A 77 24.54 24.73 -4.50
N PRO A 78 25.83 25.11 -4.53
CA PRO A 78 26.49 25.61 -5.72
C PRO A 78 26.58 24.57 -6.84
N VAL A 79 26.27 25.02 -8.05
CA VAL A 79 26.58 24.35 -9.33
C VAL A 79 28.03 23.88 -9.32
N GLN A 80 28.22 22.57 -9.34
CA GLN A 80 29.48 21.96 -9.70
C GLN A 80 29.30 21.11 -10.96
N SER A 81 30.19 21.39 -11.89
CA SER A 81 30.35 20.90 -13.25
C SER A 81 30.16 19.40 -13.42
N PHE A 82 29.64 19.04 -14.59
CA PHE A 82 29.66 17.69 -15.16
C PHE A 82 31.03 17.02 -14.93
N VAL A 83 31.03 15.93 -14.17
CA VAL A 83 32.08 14.90 -14.21
C VAL A 83 31.35 13.58 -14.42
N GLU A 84 31.69 12.93 -15.53
CA GLU A 84 31.24 11.60 -15.89
C GLU A 84 31.48 10.63 -14.72
N LEU A 85 30.40 10.08 -14.16
CA LEU A 85 30.47 9.13 -13.05
C LEU A 85 30.87 7.75 -13.61
N PRO A 86 31.89 7.06 -13.05
CA PRO A 86 32.21 5.69 -13.41
C PRO A 86 31.04 4.75 -13.06
N GLU A 87 30.95 3.65 -13.79
CA GLU A 87 29.85 2.69 -13.79
C GLU A 87 29.32 2.35 -12.38
N PRO A 88 27.99 2.20 -12.20
CA PRO A 88 27.38 2.05 -10.89
C PRO A 88 27.84 0.74 -10.22
N VAL A 89 28.67 0.91 -9.19
CA VAL A 89 28.96 -0.13 -8.21
C VAL A 89 27.66 -0.51 -7.50
N THR A 90 27.38 -1.80 -7.52
CA THR A 90 26.23 -2.48 -6.94
C THR A 90 26.06 -2.11 -5.46
N VAL A 91 25.05 -1.30 -5.13
CA VAL A 91 24.60 -1.14 -3.75
C VAL A 91 23.74 -2.35 -3.36
N PRO A 92 24.13 -3.14 -2.34
CA PRO A 92 23.33 -4.29 -1.91
C PRO A 92 22.04 -3.82 -1.25
N LYS A 93 20.93 -4.38 -1.72
CA LYS A 93 19.62 -4.45 -1.07
C LYS A 93 19.80 -4.84 0.42
N PRO A 94 19.10 -4.21 1.38
CA PRO A 94 19.13 -4.69 2.75
C PRO A 94 18.55 -6.11 2.78
N ILE A 95 19.41 -7.07 3.04
CA ILE A 95 19.09 -8.49 3.17
C ILE A 95 18.38 -8.63 4.51
N ALA A 96 17.11 -9.04 4.49
CA ALA A 96 16.46 -9.58 5.67
C ALA A 96 17.21 -10.87 6.06
N HIS A 97 18.12 -10.77 7.03
CA HIS A 97 18.90 -11.88 7.57
C HIS A 97 18.08 -12.65 8.63
N GLY A 98 16.86 -13.07 8.28
CA GLY A 98 16.04 -13.96 9.09
C GLY A 98 15.83 -15.28 8.36
N VAL A 99 16.36 -16.39 8.87
CA VAL A 99 16.20 -17.74 8.30
C VAL A 99 14.81 -18.31 8.65
N ALA A 100 14.21 -17.86 9.75
CA ALA A 100 12.85 -18.22 10.14
C ALA A 100 12.09 -17.01 10.68
N SER A 101 10.77 -16.98 10.46
CA SER A 101 9.87 -15.94 10.98
C SER A 101 8.70 -16.59 11.71
N ILE A 102 8.46 -16.19 12.96
CA ILE A 102 7.28 -16.59 13.74
C ILE A 102 6.27 -15.45 13.70
N ILE A 103 5.02 -15.74 13.35
CA ILE A 103 3.93 -14.76 13.24
C ILE A 103 2.83 -15.16 14.22
N CYS A 104 2.47 -14.26 15.13
CA CYS A 104 1.38 -14.44 16.09
C CYS A 104 0.54 -13.14 16.11
N GLY A 105 -0.64 -13.17 15.47
CA GLY A 105 -1.47 -11.97 15.31
C GLY A 105 -0.72 -10.86 14.56
N ASN A 106 -0.52 -9.73 15.23
CA ASN A 106 0.24 -8.57 14.72
C ASN A 106 1.72 -8.57 15.17
N ALA A 107 2.18 -9.58 15.90
CA ALA A 107 3.57 -9.75 16.27
C ALA A 107 4.31 -10.62 15.25
N ARG A 108 5.52 -10.18 14.88
CA ARG A 108 6.46 -10.90 14.01
C ARG A 108 7.82 -10.93 14.66
N ILE A 109 8.38 -12.12 14.80
CA ILE A 109 9.73 -12.34 15.32
C ILE A 109 10.56 -12.95 14.18
N GLU A 110 11.65 -12.28 13.82
CA GLU A 110 12.62 -12.77 12.84
C GLU A 110 13.81 -13.40 13.56
N ILE A 111 14.20 -14.59 13.11
CA ILE A 111 15.27 -15.40 13.70
C ILE A 111 16.42 -15.43 12.70
N SER A 112 17.54 -14.82 13.08
CA SER A 112 18.77 -14.84 12.30
C SER A 112 19.51 -16.18 12.41
N GLU A 113 20.38 -16.47 11.44
CA GLU A 113 21.12 -17.74 11.35
C GLU A 113 22.09 -17.94 12.53
N ASP A 114 22.57 -16.84 13.10
CA ASP A 114 23.53 -16.77 14.20
C ASP A 114 22.87 -16.82 15.60
N ILE A 115 21.57 -17.13 15.68
CA ILE A 115 20.90 -17.22 16.98
C ILE A 115 21.48 -18.36 17.83
N SER A 116 21.78 -18.06 19.09
CA SER A 116 22.20 -19.08 20.05
C SER A 116 21.03 -20.01 20.39
N GLU A 117 21.26 -21.33 20.35
CA GLU A 117 20.27 -22.35 20.74
C GLU A 117 19.74 -22.11 22.16
N ALA A 118 20.62 -21.75 23.11
CA ALA A 118 20.22 -21.45 24.48
C ALA A 118 19.30 -20.23 24.59
N PHE A 119 19.46 -19.25 23.68
CA PHE A 119 18.58 -18.08 23.62
C PHE A 119 17.24 -18.43 22.97
N LEU A 120 17.25 -19.22 21.88
CA LEU A 120 16.04 -19.69 21.22
C LEU A 120 15.17 -20.54 22.16
N LEU A 121 15.76 -21.43 22.95
CA LEU A 121 15.03 -22.22 23.96
C LEU A 121 14.45 -21.35 25.08
N LYS A 122 15.19 -20.33 25.56
CA LYS A 122 14.67 -19.37 26.55
C LYS A 122 13.49 -18.58 26.00
N LEU A 123 13.56 -18.15 24.75
CA LEU A 123 12.49 -17.42 24.08
C LEU A 123 11.22 -18.28 24.00
N ILE A 124 11.33 -19.53 23.55
CA ILE A 124 10.22 -20.49 23.49
C ILE A 124 9.65 -20.78 24.89
N GLY A 125 10.51 -20.93 25.90
CA GLY A 125 10.06 -21.11 27.29
C GLY A 125 9.29 -19.90 27.81
N ALA A 126 9.77 -18.68 27.56
CA ALA A 126 9.11 -17.45 28.00
C ALA A 126 7.72 -17.29 27.39
N ILE A 127 7.55 -17.58 26.09
CA ILE A 127 6.23 -17.53 25.45
C ILE A 127 5.30 -18.66 25.91
N SER A 128 5.84 -19.82 26.31
CA SER A 128 5.04 -20.91 26.87
C SER A 128 4.43 -20.58 28.24
N HIS A 129 5.00 -19.63 28.98
CA HIS A 129 4.50 -19.18 30.28
C HIS A 129 3.63 -17.91 30.20
N ALA A 130 3.54 -17.29 29.03
CA ALA A 130 2.63 -16.18 28.78
C ALA A 130 1.22 -16.71 28.44
N GLN A 131 0.48 -17.12 29.49
CA GLN A 131 -0.97 -17.34 29.40
C GLN A 131 -1.73 -16.11 29.88
#